data_AF-A0A9P0HT52-F1
#
_entry.id   AF-A0A9P0HT52-F1
#
_cell.length_a   1.000
_cell.length_b   1.000
_cell.length_c   1.000
_cell.angle_alpha   90.00
_cell.angle_beta   90.00
_cell.angle_gamma   90.00
#
_symmetry.space_group_name_H-M   'P 1'
#
loop_
_entity.id
_entity.type
_entity.pdbx_description
1 polymer ?
#
loop_
_entity_poly.entity_id
_entity_poly.type
_entity_poly.pdbx_seq_one_letter_code
_entity_poly.pdbx_strand_id
1 'polypeptide(L)'
;MRMEWNASECSIHVKRLVERAELHHGVALNNEYEVISFNHFTLNRIYPTEIGLGKRVVEKPIGFRRKDLFEVIQSSVDTLNKNQSKPHYTADDFVEGIYRTEPTTGTEYELYFRNKTKGGLLKVTALRSFAPIVHISSTPVGTKKEIVHVILPLSGRVKTFQSFMGKFVKIGLKHDRRVLLTVVYFGEEGLAEARLIMSKSAGRNSALLRLLALNETFSRSKGLRVGAERAWEVPGMVGDDVLLFFCDVDIVFSAKFLDRCRWNSSPGKSVYYPVVFSLYNPRVVYTLQGKKVPSETDQLLISRDTGFWRDFGFGMTCQYK
;
A
#
# COMPACT_ATOMS: atom_id res chain seq x y z
N MET A 1 -42.19 25.10 5.76
CA MET A 1 -41.72 25.11 4.35
C MET A 1 -41.22 23.71 4.02
N ARG A 2 -42.09 22.84 3.46
CA ARG A 2 -41.66 21.51 2.98
C ARG A 2 -40.98 21.74 1.63
N MET A 3 -39.66 21.62 1.59
CA MET A 3 -38.95 21.47 0.32
C MET A 3 -39.32 20.10 -0.23
N GLU A 4 -40.15 20.08 -1.27
CA GLU A 4 -40.36 18.90 -2.11
C GLU A 4 -39.08 18.70 -2.92
N TRP A 5 -38.24 17.77 -2.47
CA TRP A 5 -37.05 17.36 -3.21
C TRP A 5 -37.50 16.66 -4.49
N ASN A 6 -37.43 17.37 -5.63
CA ASN A 6 -37.75 16.77 -6.92
C ASN A 6 -36.66 15.74 -7.24
N ALA A 7 -37.04 14.50 -7.57
CA ALA A 7 -36.09 13.40 -7.78
C ALA A 7 -35.05 13.71 -8.88
N SER A 8 -35.38 14.60 -9.81
CA SER A 8 -34.47 15.10 -10.85
C SER A 8 -33.36 16.00 -10.31
N GLU A 9 -33.65 16.91 -9.38
CA GLU A 9 -32.66 17.82 -8.79
C GLU A 9 -31.64 17.07 -7.94
N CYS A 10 -32.11 16.09 -7.15
CA CYS A 10 -31.23 15.24 -6.36
C CYS A 10 -30.31 14.39 -7.27
N SER A 11 -30.85 13.83 -8.36
CA SER A 11 -30.05 13.09 -9.35
C SER A 11 -28.99 13.97 -10.02
N ILE A 12 -29.34 15.21 -10.38
CA ILE A 12 -28.40 16.19 -10.95
C ILE A 12 -27.31 16.55 -9.93
N HIS A 13 -27.67 16.75 -8.67
CA HIS A 13 -26.71 17.05 -7.61
C HIS A 13 -25.71 15.90 -7.40
N VAL A 14 -26.20 14.66 -7.33
CA VAL A 14 -25.34 13.47 -7.22
C VAL A 14 -24.39 13.35 -8.40
N LYS A 15 -24.85 13.60 -9.64
CA LYS A 15 -23.97 13.62 -10.82
C LYS A 15 -22.86 14.66 -10.69
N ARG A 16 -23.18 15.89 -10.25
CA ARG A 16 -22.17 16.94 -10.01
C ARG A 16 -21.16 16.55 -8.93
N LEU A 17 -21.59 15.86 -7.88
CA LEU A 17 -20.67 15.37 -6.83
C LEU A 17 -19.74 14.28 -7.37
N VAL A 18 -20.24 13.36 -8.20
CA VAL A 18 -19.43 12.35 -8.88
C VAL A 18 -18.37 13.00 -9.79
N GLU A 19 -18.76 14.03 -10.54
CA GLU A 19 -17.84 14.78 -11.42
C GLU A 19 -16.76 15.55 -10.64
N ARG A 20 -17.08 16.01 -9.43
CA ARG A 20 -16.15 16.71 -8.53
C ARG A 20 -15.28 15.78 -7.70
N ALA A 21 -15.72 14.55 -7.47
CA ALA A 21 -14.98 13.56 -6.71
C ALA A 21 -13.68 13.19 -7.44
N GLU A 22 -12.64 12.90 -6.67
CA GLU A 22 -11.29 12.60 -7.16
C GLU A 22 -11.17 11.17 -7.72
N LEU A 23 -12.21 10.70 -8.43
CA LEU A 23 -12.33 9.32 -8.88
C LEU A 23 -11.81 9.13 -10.30
N HIS A 24 -11.97 10.14 -11.14
CA HIS A 24 -11.52 10.12 -12.54
C HIS A 24 -10.25 10.95 -12.75
N HIS A 25 -10.16 12.10 -12.08
CA HIS A 25 -9.06 13.05 -12.16
C HIS A 25 -8.69 13.51 -10.75
N GLY A 26 -7.40 13.73 -10.50
CA GLY A 26 -6.95 14.33 -9.23
C GLY A 26 -7.30 15.81 -9.17
N VAL A 27 -7.48 16.33 -7.95
CA VAL A 27 -7.60 17.76 -7.70
C VAL A 27 -6.21 18.31 -7.38
N ALA A 28 -5.94 19.53 -7.83
CA ALA A 28 -4.72 20.24 -7.47
C ALA A 28 -4.80 20.65 -6.00
N LEU A 29 -3.88 20.14 -5.19
CA LEU A 29 -3.72 20.49 -3.78
C LEU A 29 -2.52 21.43 -3.62
N ASN A 30 -2.54 22.27 -2.59
CA ASN A 30 -1.44 23.21 -2.35
C ASN A 30 -0.15 22.51 -1.90
N ASN A 31 -0.30 21.43 -1.14
CA ASN A 31 0.81 20.61 -0.63
C ASN A 31 0.29 19.23 -0.19
N GLU A 32 1.21 18.35 0.20
CA GLU A 32 0.94 16.98 0.62
C GLU A 32 0.10 16.85 1.91
N TYR A 33 0.02 17.90 2.73
CA TYR A 33 -0.75 17.89 3.98
C TYR A 33 -2.25 18.10 3.77
N GLU A 34 -2.67 18.48 2.56
CA GLU A 34 -4.09 18.56 2.19
C GLU A 34 -4.64 17.21 1.72
N VAL A 35 -3.78 16.21 1.52
CA VAL A 35 -4.18 14.87 1.06
C VAL A 35 -4.93 14.15 2.17
N ILE A 36 -6.21 13.85 1.95
CA ILE A 36 -6.99 12.99 2.85
C ILE A 36 -6.62 11.53 2.58
N SER A 37 -6.10 10.88 3.61
CA SER A 37 -5.62 9.51 3.53
C SER A 37 -6.75 8.48 3.46
N PHE A 38 -6.48 7.38 2.76
CA PHE A 38 -7.37 6.23 2.73
C PHE A 38 -7.20 5.36 3.98
N ASN A 39 -8.33 4.98 4.58
CA ASN A 39 -8.42 3.96 5.61
C ASN A 39 -8.53 2.58 4.94
N HIS A 40 -7.79 1.60 5.43
CA HIS A 40 -7.87 0.22 4.92
C HIS A 40 -8.88 -0.60 5.72
N PHE A 41 -9.59 -1.52 5.09
CA PHE A 41 -10.49 -2.42 5.77
C PHE A 41 -10.62 -3.80 5.14
N THR A 42 -11.09 -4.73 5.95
CA THR A 42 -11.56 -6.07 5.61
C THR A 42 -12.95 -6.25 6.24
N LEU A 43 -13.60 -7.39 6.02
CA LEU A 43 -14.92 -7.67 6.62
C LEU A 43 -14.96 -7.46 8.14
N ASN A 44 -13.84 -7.74 8.82
CA ASN A 44 -13.79 -7.82 10.28
C ASN A 44 -12.87 -6.78 10.93
N ARG A 45 -12.12 -6.00 10.14
CA ARG A 45 -11.10 -5.07 10.64
C ARG A 45 -11.06 -3.80 9.83
N ILE A 46 -10.89 -2.67 10.51
CA ILE A 46 -10.58 -1.36 9.96
C ILE A 46 -9.21 -0.95 10.52
N TYR A 47 -8.39 -0.39 9.65
CA TYR A 47 -7.08 0.16 9.93
C TYR A 47 -7.15 1.67 9.70
N PRO A 48 -7.54 2.42 10.74
CA PRO A 48 -7.77 3.84 10.61
C PRO A 48 -6.44 4.60 10.50
N THR A 49 -6.42 5.61 9.64
CA THR A 49 -5.30 6.55 9.47
C THR A 49 -5.51 7.80 10.32
N GLU A 50 -6.73 8.35 10.30
CA GLU A 50 -7.12 9.52 11.10
C GLU A 50 -7.47 9.12 12.53
N ILE A 51 -6.44 8.91 13.33
CA ILE A 51 -6.55 9.00 14.78
C ILE A 51 -5.28 9.71 15.21
N GLY A 52 -5.42 10.79 15.99
CA GLY A 52 -4.27 11.33 16.74
C GLY A 52 -3.64 10.26 17.64
N LEU A 53 -3.06 10.62 18.77
CA LEU A 53 -2.50 9.65 19.74
C LEU A 53 -3.54 8.68 20.37
N GLY A 54 -4.71 8.48 19.76
CA GLY A 54 -5.77 7.58 20.18
C GLY A 54 -5.38 6.10 20.17
N LYS A 55 -6.11 5.37 21.02
CA LYS A 55 -5.78 4.03 21.51
C LYS A 55 -6.06 2.89 20.52
N ARG A 56 -6.52 3.10 19.29
CA ARG A 56 -7.06 2.02 18.44
C ARG A 56 -6.46 1.97 17.05
N VAL A 57 -5.38 1.21 16.92
CA VAL A 57 -4.67 0.99 15.64
C VAL A 57 -5.37 -0.04 14.73
N VAL A 58 -6.26 -0.85 15.28
CA VAL A 58 -7.13 -1.77 14.54
C VAL A 58 -8.48 -1.81 15.24
N GLU A 59 -9.55 -1.66 14.48
CA GLU A 59 -10.91 -1.64 14.99
C GLU A 59 -11.77 -2.72 14.34
N LYS A 60 -12.75 -3.25 15.09
CA LYS A 60 -13.83 -4.02 14.48
C LYS A 60 -14.87 -3.04 13.93
N PRO A 61 -15.38 -3.22 12.71
CA PRO A 61 -16.49 -2.41 12.22
C PRO A 61 -17.71 -2.58 13.13
N ILE A 62 -18.19 -1.49 13.72
CA ILE A 62 -19.37 -1.46 14.61
C ILE A 62 -20.32 -0.33 14.21
N GLY A 63 -21.56 -0.38 14.73
CA GLY A 63 -22.56 0.68 14.58
C GLY A 63 -22.80 1.07 13.12
N PHE A 64 -22.77 2.38 12.85
CA PHE A 64 -22.92 2.93 11.50
C PHE A 64 -21.89 2.38 10.53
N ARG A 65 -20.61 2.35 10.92
CA ARG A 65 -19.52 1.92 10.03
C ARG A 65 -19.69 0.48 9.56
N ARG A 66 -20.17 -0.42 10.43
CA ARG A 66 -20.49 -1.81 10.02
C ARG A 66 -21.59 -1.87 8.98
N LYS A 67 -22.67 -1.11 9.19
CA LYS A 67 -23.80 -1.06 8.25
C LYS A 67 -23.36 -0.50 6.90
N ASP A 68 -22.61 0.59 6.93
CA ASP A 68 -22.08 1.27 5.76
C ASP A 68 -21.17 0.37 4.91
N LEU A 69 -20.17 -0.26 5.53
CA LEU A 69 -19.25 -1.17 4.83
C LEU A 69 -19.97 -2.41 4.29
N PHE A 70 -20.97 -2.93 5.03
CA PHE A 70 -21.76 -4.06 4.56
C PHE A 70 -22.62 -3.68 3.35
N GLU A 71 -23.28 -2.53 3.40
CA GLU A 71 -24.12 -2.02 2.32
C GLU A 71 -23.31 -1.79 1.03
N VAL A 72 -22.11 -1.20 1.12
CA VAL A 72 -21.27 -0.97 -0.08
C VAL A 72 -20.73 -2.27 -0.67
N ILE A 73 -20.39 -3.26 0.18
CA ILE A 73 -19.98 -4.59 -0.29
C ILE A 73 -21.16 -5.28 -0.99
N GLN A 74 -22.34 -5.30 -0.38
CA GLN A 74 -23.52 -5.95 -0.97
C GLN A 74 -23.96 -5.27 -2.26
N SER A 75 -24.02 -3.94 -2.26
CA SER A 75 -24.33 -3.14 -3.45
C SER A 75 -23.34 -3.41 -4.60
N SER A 76 -22.06 -3.64 -4.28
CA SER A 76 -21.04 -4.01 -5.26
C SER A 76 -21.25 -5.43 -5.79
N VAL A 77 -21.57 -6.39 -4.92
CA VAL A 77 -21.92 -7.76 -5.32
C VAL A 77 -23.12 -7.76 -6.28
N ASP A 78 -24.16 -6.99 -5.95
CA ASP A 78 -25.36 -6.87 -6.78
C ASP A 78 -25.01 -6.26 -8.15
N THR A 79 -24.15 -5.24 -8.17
CA THR A 79 -23.69 -4.60 -9.40
C THR A 79 -22.86 -5.54 -10.27
N LEU A 80 -21.96 -6.33 -9.68
CA LEU A 80 -21.16 -7.33 -10.39
C LEU A 80 -22.02 -8.44 -11.00
N ASN A 81 -23.17 -8.73 -10.41
CA ASN A 81 -24.10 -9.76 -10.87
C ASN A 81 -25.24 -9.24 -11.76
N LYS A 82 -25.41 -7.92 -11.92
CA LYS A 82 -26.61 -7.29 -12.54
C LYS A 82 -26.98 -7.81 -13.93
N ASN A 83 -25.99 -8.22 -14.72
CA ASN A 83 -26.18 -8.72 -16.09
C ASN A 83 -25.90 -10.22 -16.23
N GLN A 84 -25.93 -10.96 -15.12
CA GLN A 84 -25.65 -12.40 -15.11
C GLN A 84 -26.92 -13.19 -14.82
N SER A 85 -27.11 -14.29 -15.55
CA SER A 85 -28.28 -15.18 -15.40
C SER A 85 -28.28 -15.96 -14.08
N LYS A 86 -27.11 -16.11 -13.45
CA LYS A 86 -26.95 -16.66 -12.10
C LYS A 86 -25.93 -15.82 -11.32
N PRO A 87 -26.13 -15.59 -10.02
CA PRO A 87 -25.18 -14.84 -9.20
C PRO A 87 -23.84 -15.59 -9.14
N HIS A 88 -22.79 -14.93 -9.60
CA HIS A 88 -21.44 -15.49 -9.65
C HIS A 88 -20.56 -14.95 -8.53
N TYR A 89 -20.75 -13.69 -8.17
CA TYR A 89 -20.04 -13.01 -7.08
C TYR A 89 -20.86 -13.07 -5.79
N THR A 90 -20.19 -13.25 -4.65
CA THR A 90 -20.77 -13.15 -3.31
C THR A 90 -19.90 -12.27 -2.42
N ALA A 91 -20.38 -11.94 -1.22
CA ALA A 91 -19.59 -11.20 -0.22
C ALA A 91 -18.30 -11.94 0.17
N ASP A 92 -18.24 -13.27 0.04
CA ASP A 92 -17.03 -14.06 0.34
C ASP A 92 -15.90 -13.85 -0.68
N ASP A 93 -16.22 -13.31 -1.86
CA ASP A 93 -15.24 -12.93 -2.86
C ASP A 93 -14.54 -11.62 -2.51
N PHE A 94 -15.08 -10.82 -1.60
CA PHE A 94 -14.44 -9.61 -1.12
C PHE A 94 -13.13 -9.94 -0.37
N VAL A 95 -12.05 -9.27 -0.75
CA VAL A 95 -10.71 -9.49 -0.20
C VAL A 95 -10.35 -8.39 0.79
N GLU A 96 -10.36 -7.15 0.32
CA GLU A 96 -10.03 -5.96 1.09
C GLU A 96 -10.60 -4.72 0.38
N GLY A 97 -10.66 -3.60 1.10
CA GLY A 97 -11.07 -2.33 0.54
C GLY A 97 -10.34 -1.18 1.19
N ILE A 98 -10.43 -0.02 0.56
CA ILE A 98 -10.01 1.25 1.12
C ILE A 98 -11.16 2.27 1.02
N TYR A 99 -11.25 3.18 1.98
CA TYR A 99 -12.18 4.29 1.90
C TYR A 99 -11.58 5.59 2.45
N ARG A 100 -12.03 6.71 1.92
CA ARG A 100 -11.80 8.04 2.52
C ARG A 100 -13.09 8.84 2.48
N THR A 101 -13.26 9.75 3.43
CA THR A 101 -14.42 10.65 3.45
C THR A 101 -13.96 12.06 3.17
N GLU A 102 -14.32 12.56 2.00
CA GLU A 102 -14.13 13.94 1.61
C GLU A 102 -15.31 14.78 2.14
N PRO A 103 -15.08 15.88 2.87
CA PRO A 103 -16.15 16.70 3.42
C PRO A 103 -17.12 17.27 2.36
N THR A 104 -16.66 17.40 1.11
CA THR A 104 -17.40 18.06 0.02
C THR A 104 -18.10 17.07 -0.91
N THR A 105 -17.57 15.87 -1.09
CA THR A 105 -18.07 14.88 -2.08
C THR A 105 -18.61 13.60 -1.45
N GLY A 106 -18.29 13.33 -0.19
CA GLY A 106 -18.77 12.15 0.55
C GLY A 106 -17.72 11.06 0.70
N THR A 107 -18.16 9.81 0.86
CA THR A 107 -17.23 8.69 1.08
C THR A 107 -16.94 7.94 -0.22
N GLU A 108 -15.66 7.91 -0.58
CA GLU A 108 -15.12 7.16 -1.70
C GLU A 108 -14.70 5.77 -1.23
N TYR A 109 -15.00 4.74 -2.03
CA TYR A 109 -14.62 3.36 -1.75
C TYR A 109 -13.93 2.75 -2.96
N GLU A 110 -12.83 2.03 -2.71
CA GLU A 110 -12.31 1.04 -3.62
C GLU A 110 -12.37 -0.34 -2.98
N LEU A 111 -13.01 -1.27 -3.66
CA LEU A 111 -13.26 -2.63 -3.17
C LEU A 111 -12.60 -3.64 -4.09
N TYR A 112 -11.90 -4.60 -3.50
CA TYR A 112 -11.16 -5.60 -4.25
C TYR A 112 -11.79 -6.98 -4.04
N PHE A 113 -12.30 -7.56 -5.13
CA PHE A 113 -12.93 -8.87 -5.16
C PHE A 113 -12.05 -9.89 -5.88
N ARG A 114 -12.10 -11.17 -5.50
CA ARG A 114 -11.48 -12.24 -6.30
C ARG A 114 -12.16 -12.31 -7.65
N ASN A 115 -11.38 -12.21 -8.72
CA ASN A 115 -11.91 -12.32 -10.06
C ASN A 115 -12.05 -13.80 -10.45
N LYS A 116 -13.27 -14.31 -10.36
CA LYS A 116 -13.62 -15.70 -10.69
C LYS A 116 -13.52 -16.03 -12.19
N THR A 117 -13.60 -15.04 -13.08
CA THR A 117 -13.62 -15.29 -14.53
C THR A 117 -12.22 -15.39 -15.14
N LYS A 118 -11.32 -14.44 -14.80
CA LYS A 118 -9.99 -14.32 -15.41
C LYS A 118 -8.83 -14.58 -14.43
N GLY A 119 -9.14 -14.93 -13.18
CA GLY A 119 -8.16 -14.95 -12.10
C GLY A 119 -7.72 -13.54 -11.68
N GLY A 120 -7.04 -13.43 -10.54
CA GLY A 120 -6.60 -12.15 -9.99
C GLY A 120 -7.70 -11.42 -9.22
N LEU A 121 -7.69 -10.08 -9.28
CA LEU A 121 -8.58 -9.21 -8.51
C LEU A 121 -9.41 -8.33 -9.45
N LEU A 122 -10.61 -7.97 -9.00
CA LEU A 122 -11.53 -7.05 -9.65
C LEU A 122 -11.72 -5.87 -8.72
N LYS A 123 -11.38 -4.66 -9.17
CA LYS A 123 -11.57 -3.43 -8.42
C LYS A 123 -12.95 -2.85 -8.75
N VAL A 124 -13.75 -2.58 -7.73
CA VAL A 124 -15.02 -1.85 -7.82
C VAL A 124 -14.83 -0.51 -7.12
N THR A 125 -15.08 0.59 -7.85
CA THR A 125 -15.06 1.95 -7.30
C THR A 125 -16.49 2.43 -7.10
N ALA A 126 -16.80 2.88 -5.89
CA ALA A 126 -18.11 3.36 -5.51
C ALA A 126 -18.01 4.67 -4.72
N LEU A 127 -19.05 5.50 -4.82
CA LEU A 127 -19.15 6.77 -4.09
C LEU A 127 -20.47 6.81 -3.32
N ARG A 128 -20.39 7.17 -2.03
CA ARG A 128 -21.55 7.56 -1.23
C ARG A 128 -21.53 9.06 -1.02
N SER A 129 -22.16 9.79 -1.94
CA SER A 129 -22.19 11.25 -1.97
C SER A 129 -23.27 11.84 -1.07
N PHE A 130 -23.22 11.56 0.23
CA PHE A 130 -24.28 11.89 1.21
C PHE A 130 -25.69 11.43 0.77
N ALA A 131 -25.73 10.42 -0.10
CA ALA A 131 -26.88 9.88 -0.81
C ALA A 131 -26.68 8.35 -0.97
N PRO A 132 -27.62 7.60 -1.59
CA PRO A 132 -27.40 6.19 -1.89
C PRO A 132 -26.11 5.95 -2.70
N ILE A 133 -25.52 4.77 -2.54
CA ILE A 133 -24.26 4.41 -3.20
C ILE A 133 -24.41 4.43 -4.72
N VAL A 134 -23.46 5.09 -5.39
CA VAL A 134 -23.32 5.09 -6.84
C VAL A 134 -22.08 4.29 -7.22
N HIS A 135 -22.25 3.32 -8.12
CA HIS A 135 -21.14 2.56 -8.70
C HIS A 135 -20.54 3.33 -9.86
N ILE A 136 -19.23 3.52 -9.81
CA ILE A 136 -18.49 4.33 -10.79
C ILE A 136 -17.85 3.44 -11.83
N SER A 137 -17.13 2.40 -11.40
CA SER A 137 -16.48 1.48 -12.34
C SER A 137 -16.23 0.11 -11.72
N SER A 138 -16.03 -0.88 -12.61
CA SER A 138 -15.58 -2.23 -12.25
C SER A 138 -14.51 -2.66 -13.23
N THR A 139 -13.26 -2.65 -12.79
CA THR A 139 -12.09 -2.89 -13.65
C THR A 139 -11.25 -4.04 -13.12
N PRO A 140 -10.85 -5.01 -13.96
CA PRO A 140 -9.87 -6.01 -13.56
C PRO A 140 -8.58 -5.33 -13.11
N VAL A 141 -8.06 -5.71 -11.95
CA VAL A 141 -6.72 -5.31 -11.54
C VAL A 141 -5.73 -6.03 -12.45
N GLY A 142 -4.72 -5.31 -12.95
CA GLY A 142 -3.73 -5.81 -13.90
C GLY A 142 -3.25 -7.23 -13.56
N THR A 143 -3.40 -8.15 -14.52
CA THR A 143 -3.01 -9.55 -14.36
C THR A 143 -1.51 -9.76 -14.54
N LYS A 144 -0.83 -8.84 -15.22
CA LYS A 144 0.62 -8.86 -15.39
C LYS A 144 1.28 -8.39 -14.12
N LYS A 145 2.02 -9.29 -13.50
CA LYS A 145 2.82 -8.99 -12.32
C LYS A 145 4.07 -8.22 -12.72
N GLU A 146 3.95 -6.90 -12.78
CA GLU A 146 5.05 -6.00 -13.06
C GLU A 146 6.18 -6.15 -12.03
N ILE A 147 7.40 -5.85 -12.45
CA ILE A 147 8.56 -5.91 -11.57
C ILE A 147 8.49 -4.71 -10.62
N VAL A 148 8.62 -4.96 -9.32
CA VAL A 148 8.81 -3.91 -8.32
C VAL A 148 10.30 -3.75 -8.05
N HIS A 149 10.87 -2.60 -8.41
CA HIS A 149 12.27 -2.29 -8.19
C HIS A 149 12.46 -1.56 -6.87
N VAL A 150 12.92 -2.31 -5.86
CA VAL A 150 13.18 -1.80 -4.52
C VAL A 150 14.50 -1.04 -4.50
N ILE A 151 14.45 0.22 -4.08
CA ILE A 151 15.63 1.08 -3.89
C ILE A 151 15.85 1.27 -2.40
N LEU A 152 17.04 0.88 -1.92
CA LEU A 152 17.41 0.92 -0.51
C LEU A 152 18.71 1.70 -0.30
N PRO A 153 18.66 2.96 0.15
CA PRO A 153 19.82 3.67 0.67
C PRO A 153 20.29 3.04 1.99
N LEU A 154 21.60 2.84 2.16
CA LEU A 154 22.19 2.22 3.35
C LEU A 154 23.50 2.89 3.75
N SER A 155 23.71 3.05 5.05
CA SER A 155 24.99 3.43 5.65
C SER A 155 25.11 2.73 7.00
N GLY A 156 26.19 1.97 7.20
CA GLY A 156 26.32 1.11 8.37
C GLY A 156 25.12 0.16 8.51
N ARG A 157 24.55 0.06 9.73
CA ARG A 157 23.35 -0.76 10.07
C ARG A 157 23.37 -2.19 9.50
N VAL A 158 24.56 -2.77 9.33
CA VAL A 158 24.77 -4.05 8.63
C VAL A 158 23.97 -5.19 9.25
N LYS A 159 23.83 -5.21 10.58
CA LYS A 159 22.99 -6.19 11.30
C LYS A 159 21.50 -6.09 10.91
N THR A 160 20.97 -4.87 10.82
CA THR A 160 19.59 -4.65 10.34
C THR A 160 19.46 -5.06 8.88
N PHE A 161 20.46 -4.73 8.06
CA PHE A 161 20.50 -5.12 6.65
C PHE A 161 20.52 -6.65 6.45
N GLN A 162 21.22 -7.40 7.30
CA GLN A 162 21.19 -8.86 7.26
C GLN A 162 19.78 -9.41 7.49
N SER A 163 19.05 -8.86 8.47
CA SER A 163 17.66 -9.23 8.75
C SER A 163 16.73 -8.84 7.59
N PHE A 164 16.92 -7.64 7.02
CA PHE A 164 16.21 -7.20 5.81
C PHE A 164 16.43 -8.18 4.65
N MET A 165 17.67 -8.55 4.35
CA MET A 165 17.99 -9.47 3.25
C MET A 165 17.38 -10.86 3.45
N GLY A 166 17.37 -11.38 4.68
CA GLY A 166 16.68 -12.64 4.99
C GLY A 166 15.18 -12.59 4.67
N LYS A 167 14.51 -11.48 5.02
CA LYS A 167 13.09 -11.24 4.71
C LYS A 167 12.87 -11.01 3.20
N PHE A 168 13.72 -10.22 2.55
CA PHE A 168 13.67 -9.95 1.12
C PHE A 168 13.79 -11.22 0.28
N VAL A 169 14.70 -12.14 0.64
CA VAL A 169 14.82 -13.44 -0.03
C VAL A 169 13.53 -14.25 0.12
N LYS A 170 12.97 -14.34 1.33
CA LYS A 170 11.76 -15.12 1.61
C LYS A 170 10.52 -14.55 0.89
N ILE A 171 10.33 -13.24 0.97
CA ILE A 171 9.11 -12.56 0.53
C ILE A 171 9.23 -12.12 -0.93
N GLY A 172 10.31 -11.45 -1.28
CA GLY A 172 10.58 -10.96 -2.63
C GLY A 172 11.00 -12.08 -3.57
N LEU A 173 12.13 -12.72 -3.32
CA LEU A 173 12.73 -13.65 -4.30
C LEU A 173 12.04 -15.01 -4.38
N LYS A 174 11.53 -15.55 -3.26
CA LYS A 174 10.88 -16.88 -3.23
C LYS A 174 9.38 -16.83 -3.49
N HIS A 175 8.67 -15.92 -2.80
CA HIS A 175 7.21 -15.83 -2.87
C HIS A 175 6.74 -14.92 -4.01
N ASP A 176 7.21 -13.68 -4.10
CA ASP A 176 6.75 -12.73 -5.12
C ASP A 176 7.34 -13.00 -6.52
N ARG A 177 8.65 -13.24 -6.59
CA ARG A 177 9.48 -13.53 -7.78
C ARG A 177 9.56 -12.42 -8.84
N ARG A 178 8.92 -11.27 -8.62
CA ARG A 178 8.88 -10.13 -9.56
C ARG A 178 9.36 -8.88 -8.85
N VAL A 179 10.55 -8.99 -8.25
CA VAL A 179 11.22 -7.89 -7.54
C VAL A 179 12.67 -7.77 -7.96
N LEU A 180 13.18 -6.54 -7.88
CA LEU A 180 14.59 -6.20 -8.00
C LEU A 180 15.01 -5.43 -6.78
N LEU A 181 16.28 -5.51 -6.39
CA LEU A 181 16.84 -4.72 -5.30
C LEU A 181 18.10 -3.98 -5.75
N THR A 182 18.08 -2.66 -5.64
CA THR A 182 19.30 -1.84 -5.63
C THR A 182 19.56 -1.37 -4.21
N VAL A 183 20.72 -1.73 -3.66
CA VAL A 183 21.25 -1.16 -2.43
C VAL A 183 22.24 -0.07 -2.80
N VAL A 184 21.99 1.17 -2.35
CA VAL A 184 22.93 2.29 -2.51
C VAL A 184 23.64 2.49 -1.19
N TYR A 185 24.87 2.00 -1.11
CA TYR A 185 25.69 2.00 0.10
C TYR A 185 26.56 3.26 0.18
N PHE A 186 26.54 3.95 1.32
CA PHE A 186 27.33 5.13 1.60
C PHE A 186 28.47 4.82 2.57
N GLY A 187 29.67 5.29 2.23
CA GLY A 187 30.89 5.12 3.02
C GLY A 187 31.55 3.74 2.87
N GLU A 188 32.73 3.61 3.46
CA GLU A 188 33.54 2.36 3.42
C GLU A 188 33.24 1.43 4.61
N GLU A 189 32.90 1.99 5.77
CA GLU A 189 32.63 1.21 6.98
C GLU A 189 31.43 0.27 6.76
N GLY A 190 31.64 -1.04 6.94
CA GLY A 190 30.61 -2.07 6.75
C GLY A 190 30.29 -2.44 5.30
N LEU A 191 30.88 -1.76 4.30
CA LEU A 191 30.64 -2.04 2.87
C LEU A 191 31.00 -3.48 2.49
N ALA A 192 32.15 -3.98 2.96
CA ALA A 192 32.59 -5.35 2.72
C ALA A 192 31.60 -6.38 3.30
N GLU A 193 31.07 -6.13 4.50
CA GLU A 193 30.07 -6.99 5.12
C GLU A 193 28.74 -6.94 4.36
N ALA A 194 28.28 -5.76 3.93
CA ALA A 194 27.09 -5.61 3.12
C ALA A 194 27.20 -6.36 1.79
N ARG A 195 28.35 -6.29 1.11
CA ARG A 195 28.65 -7.09 -0.09
C ARG A 195 28.57 -8.59 0.20
N LEU A 196 29.14 -9.04 1.32
CA LEU A 196 29.09 -10.45 1.72
C LEU A 196 27.67 -10.93 2.03
N ILE A 197 26.85 -10.10 2.68
CA ILE A 197 25.43 -10.41 2.94
C ILE A 197 24.67 -10.55 1.62
N MET A 198 24.88 -9.64 0.68
CA MET A 198 24.24 -9.70 -0.63
C MET A 198 24.68 -10.91 -1.43
N SER A 199 25.98 -11.23 -1.48
CA SER A 199 26.48 -12.40 -2.21
C SER A 199 25.95 -13.71 -1.65
N LYS A 200 25.91 -13.87 -0.32
CA LYS A 200 25.30 -15.02 0.36
C LYS A 200 23.80 -15.15 0.06
N SER A 201 23.10 -14.02 -0.04
CA SER A 201 21.65 -13.98 -0.27
C SER A 201 21.26 -14.15 -1.74
N ALA A 202 22.16 -13.78 -2.66
CA ALA A 202 21.95 -13.82 -4.09
C ALA A 202 21.68 -15.24 -4.59
N GLY A 203 22.59 -16.18 -4.30
CA GLY A 203 22.55 -17.52 -4.90
C GLY A 203 22.33 -17.45 -6.41
N ARG A 204 21.31 -18.14 -6.92
CA ARG A 204 20.90 -18.09 -8.35
C ARG A 204 20.22 -16.79 -8.80
N ASN A 205 19.90 -15.89 -7.88
CA ASN A 205 19.18 -14.64 -8.13
C ASN A 205 20.13 -13.42 -8.15
N SER A 206 21.44 -13.63 -8.36
CA SER A 206 22.43 -12.54 -8.42
C SER A 206 22.07 -11.45 -9.41
N ALA A 207 21.48 -11.80 -10.56
CA ALA A 207 21.01 -10.84 -11.55
C ALA A 207 19.92 -9.88 -11.02
N LEU A 208 19.19 -10.24 -9.96
CA LEU A 208 18.10 -9.43 -9.41
C LEU A 208 18.55 -8.46 -8.30
N LEU A 209 19.84 -8.51 -7.92
CA LEU A 209 20.40 -7.75 -6.82
C LEU A 209 21.58 -6.89 -7.32
N ARG A 210 21.60 -5.63 -6.92
CA ARG A 210 22.66 -4.68 -7.30
C ARG A 210 23.11 -3.87 -6.09
N LEU A 211 24.42 -3.71 -5.92
CA LEU A 211 25.00 -2.81 -4.92
C LEU A 211 25.76 -1.68 -5.61
N LEU A 212 25.37 -0.44 -5.30
CA LEU A 212 26.06 0.77 -5.74
C LEU A 212 26.76 1.39 -4.53
N ALA A 213 28.09 1.45 -4.54
CA ALA A 213 28.86 2.06 -3.46
C ALA A 213 29.18 3.53 -3.79
N LEU A 214 28.95 4.41 -2.82
CA LEU A 214 29.25 5.84 -2.89
C LEU A 214 30.17 6.18 -1.71
N ASN A 215 31.37 6.68 -1.99
CA ASN A 215 32.29 7.15 -0.95
C ASN A 215 31.93 8.57 -0.52
N GLU A 216 30.77 8.71 0.12
CA GLU A 216 30.22 9.98 0.59
C GLU A 216 29.47 9.79 1.90
N THR A 217 29.15 10.89 2.58
CA THR A 217 28.26 10.86 3.74
C THR A 217 26.84 10.48 3.33
N PHE A 218 26.15 9.77 4.23
CA PHE A 218 24.80 9.27 3.95
C PHE A 218 23.82 10.40 3.62
N SER A 219 23.18 10.28 2.45
CA SER A 219 22.05 11.12 2.07
C SER A 219 20.96 10.24 1.47
N ARG A 220 19.84 10.13 2.18
CA ARG A 220 18.70 9.31 1.76
C ARG A 220 18.20 9.72 0.39
N SER A 221 17.93 11.01 0.18
CA SER A 221 17.41 11.55 -1.09
C SER A 221 18.37 11.28 -2.25
N LYS A 222 19.68 11.48 -2.04
CA LYS A 222 20.70 11.16 -3.04
C LYS A 222 20.74 9.66 -3.34
N GLY A 223 20.64 8.81 -2.32
CA GLY A 223 20.64 7.36 -2.48
C GLY A 223 19.45 6.88 -3.30
N LEU A 224 18.25 7.40 -3.02
CA LEU A 224 17.04 7.08 -3.78
C LEU A 224 17.16 7.51 -5.24
N ARG A 225 17.61 8.75 -5.48
CA ARG A 225 17.81 9.28 -6.83
C ARG A 225 18.83 8.46 -7.63
N VAL A 226 20.02 8.22 -7.07
CA VAL A 226 21.07 7.41 -7.72
C VAL A 226 20.58 5.99 -8.00
N GLY A 227 19.85 5.38 -7.08
CA GLY A 227 19.31 4.04 -7.24
C GLY A 227 18.27 3.92 -8.37
N ALA A 228 17.44 4.96 -8.55
CA ALA A 228 16.40 5.05 -9.56
C ALA A 228 16.94 5.43 -10.96
N GLU A 229 17.88 6.39 -11.03
CA GLU A 229 18.40 6.90 -12.29
C GLU A 229 19.41 5.95 -12.95
N ARG A 230 20.22 5.24 -12.15
CA ARG A 230 21.32 4.43 -12.67
C ARG A 230 20.82 3.20 -13.42
N ALA A 231 21.05 3.16 -14.73
CA ALA A 231 20.68 2.07 -15.61
C ALA A 231 21.23 0.72 -15.14
N TRP A 232 20.46 -0.34 -15.35
CA TRP A 232 20.94 -1.72 -15.12
C TRP A 232 21.75 -2.18 -16.33
N GLU A 233 22.84 -2.89 -16.07
CA GLU A 233 23.78 -3.33 -17.10
C GLU A 233 23.17 -4.36 -18.06
N VAL A 234 22.14 -5.10 -17.62
CA VAL A 234 21.42 -6.08 -18.44
C VAL A 234 20.32 -5.38 -19.22
N PRO A 235 20.46 -5.20 -20.56
CA PRO A 235 19.44 -4.55 -21.37
C PRO A 235 18.11 -5.30 -21.29
N GLY A 236 17.01 -4.58 -21.10
CA GLY A 236 15.65 -5.16 -21.04
C GLY A 236 15.25 -5.80 -19.70
N MET A 237 16.13 -5.82 -18.69
CA MET A 237 15.75 -6.30 -17.35
C MET A 237 14.86 -5.29 -16.60
N VAL A 238 15.09 -4.00 -16.87
CA VAL A 238 14.31 -2.87 -16.38
C VAL A 238 14.05 -1.98 -17.58
N GLY A 239 12.77 -1.81 -17.96
CA GLY A 239 12.39 -0.85 -19.00
C GLY A 239 12.61 0.58 -18.53
N ASP A 240 12.46 1.54 -19.44
CA ASP A 240 12.66 2.97 -19.11
C ASP A 240 11.70 3.44 -18.01
N ASP A 241 10.50 2.85 -17.96
CA ASP A 241 9.50 3.13 -16.94
C ASP A 241 9.18 1.86 -16.12
N VAL A 242 9.65 1.83 -14.87
CA VAL A 242 9.52 0.70 -13.95
C VAL A 242 8.90 1.17 -12.64
N LEU A 243 8.09 0.31 -12.02
CA LEU A 243 7.55 0.57 -10.70
C LEU A 243 8.66 0.50 -9.63
N LEU A 244 9.05 1.65 -9.11
CA LEU A 244 10.00 1.80 -8.02
C LEU A 244 9.29 1.64 -6.67
N PHE A 245 9.98 1.04 -5.70
CA PHE A 245 9.60 1.09 -4.29
C PHE A 245 10.76 1.68 -3.48
N PHE A 246 10.56 2.88 -2.95
CA PHE A 246 11.52 3.52 -2.05
C PHE A 246 11.38 2.95 -0.65
N CYS A 247 12.44 2.31 -0.17
CA CYS A 247 12.40 1.48 1.02
C CYS A 247 13.57 1.81 1.94
N ASP A 248 13.32 1.77 3.25
CA ASP A 248 14.34 1.90 4.28
C ASP A 248 14.68 0.52 4.88
N VAL A 249 15.85 0.36 5.48
CA VAL A 249 16.39 -0.94 5.88
C VAL A 249 15.61 -1.60 7.03
N ASP A 250 14.87 -0.81 7.79
CA ASP A 250 14.02 -1.25 8.90
C ASP A 250 12.56 -1.52 8.50
N ILE A 251 12.20 -1.35 7.22
CA ILE A 251 10.88 -1.70 6.74
C ILE A 251 10.75 -3.22 6.58
N VAL A 252 9.67 -3.75 7.13
CA VAL A 252 9.21 -5.11 6.90
C VAL A 252 7.93 -5.06 6.09
N PHE A 253 7.93 -5.69 4.91
CA PHE A 253 6.79 -5.74 4.02
C PHE A 253 6.40 -7.17 3.66
N SER A 254 5.19 -7.35 3.13
CA SER A 254 4.66 -8.65 2.70
C SER A 254 4.50 -8.72 1.18
N ALA A 255 4.25 -9.90 0.63
CA ALA A 255 3.93 -10.03 -0.80
C ALA A 255 2.64 -9.28 -1.16
N LYS A 256 1.64 -9.28 -0.26
CA LYS A 256 0.41 -8.49 -0.43
C LYS A 256 0.68 -6.99 -0.53
N PHE A 257 1.71 -6.49 0.16
CA PHE A 257 2.12 -5.10 0.00
C PHE A 257 2.70 -4.82 -1.39
N LEU A 258 3.49 -5.73 -1.96
CA LEU A 258 4.02 -5.57 -3.32
C LEU A 258 2.89 -5.57 -4.36
N ASP A 259 1.87 -6.40 -4.16
CA ASP A 259 0.65 -6.36 -4.99
C ASP A 259 -0.05 -5.00 -4.82
N ARG A 260 -0.05 -4.44 -3.60
CA ARG A 260 -0.57 -3.09 -3.37
C ARG A 260 0.19 -1.99 -4.07
N CYS A 261 1.51 -2.11 -4.19
CA CYS A 261 2.28 -1.18 -4.99
C CYS A 261 1.87 -1.21 -6.46
N ARG A 262 1.61 -2.40 -7.02
CA ARG A 262 1.24 -2.56 -8.44
C ARG A 262 -0.12 -1.99 -8.76
N TRP A 263 -1.14 -2.23 -7.93
CA TRP A 263 -2.51 -1.84 -8.29
C TRP A 263 -2.88 -0.38 -7.94
N ASN A 264 -2.04 0.32 -7.16
CA ASN A 264 -2.29 1.68 -6.67
C ASN A 264 -1.35 2.71 -7.31
N SER A 265 -0.36 2.25 -8.08
CA SER A 265 0.57 3.11 -8.81
C SER A 265 0.32 2.95 -10.31
N SER A 266 0.39 4.03 -11.07
CA SER A 266 0.19 3.99 -12.51
C SER A 266 1.06 5.07 -13.19
N PRO A 267 1.74 4.74 -14.30
CA PRO A 267 2.59 5.68 -15.02
C PRO A 267 1.88 7.00 -15.31
N GLY A 268 2.51 8.12 -14.93
CA GLY A 268 1.98 9.47 -15.16
C GLY A 268 0.62 9.79 -14.54
N LYS A 269 0.07 8.91 -13.69
CA LYS A 269 -1.30 9.04 -13.17
C LYS A 269 -1.39 8.95 -11.65
N SER A 270 -0.75 7.97 -11.02
CA SER A 270 -0.89 7.77 -9.57
C SER A 270 0.37 7.25 -8.91
N VAL A 271 0.57 7.69 -7.68
CA VAL A 271 1.65 7.28 -6.77
C VAL A 271 1.03 6.71 -5.50
N TYR A 272 1.59 5.62 -4.98
CA TYR A 272 1.11 4.98 -3.77
C TYR A 272 2.01 5.26 -2.57
N TYR A 273 1.48 6.00 -1.60
CA TYR A 273 2.13 6.27 -0.32
C TYR A 273 1.56 5.36 0.78
N PRO A 274 2.24 4.25 1.14
CA PRO A 274 1.77 3.39 2.22
C PRO A 274 1.95 4.04 3.60
N VAL A 275 0.90 3.99 4.41
CA VAL A 275 0.97 4.29 5.84
C VAL A 275 1.63 3.10 6.56
N VAL A 276 2.75 3.35 7.24
CA VAL A 276 3.53 2.30 7.91
C VAL A 276 3.20 2.18 9.39
N PHE A 277 3.23 0.96 9.91
CA PHE A 277 3.09 0.70 11.34
C PHE A 277 4.45 0.77 12.02
N SER A 278 4.64 1.75 12.91
CA SER A 278 5.87 1.94 13.66
C SER A 278 5.79 1.17 14.97
N LEU A 279 6.64 0.15 15.13
CA LEU A 279 6.71 -0.63 16.37
C LEU A 279 7.41 0.17 17.48
N TYR A 280 6.90 0.03 18.70
CA TYR A 280 7.61 0.43 19.90
C TYR A 280 8.82 -0.48 20.13
N ASN A 281 9.76 -0.02 20.96
CA ASN A 281 10.90 -0.85 21.32
C ASN A 281 10.43 -2.12 22.06
N PRO A 282 10.57 -3.32 21.49
CA PRO A 282 10.05 -4.54 22.08
C PRO A 282 10.77 -4.88 23.39
N ARG A 283 12.02 -4.44 23.57
CA ARG A 283 12.74 -4.62 24.84
C ARG A 283 12.18 -3.79 25.98
N VAL A 284 11.34 -2.79 25.69
CA VAL A 284 10.65 -1.98 26.70
C VAL A 284 9.24 -2.52 26.92
N VAL A 285 8.46 -2.68 25.85
CA VAL A 285 7.04 -3.08 25.95
C VAL A 285 6.86 -4.44 26.62
N TYR A 286 7.65 -5.45 26.23
CA TYR A 286 7.48 -6.80 26.75
C TYR A 286 8.05 -6.95 28.16
N THR A 287 9.21 -6.35 28.44
CA THR A 287 9.88 -6.47 29.74
C THR A 287 9.13 -5.76 30.86
N LEU A 288 8.54 -4.59 30.59
CA LEU A 288 7.67 -3.88 31.54
C LEU A 288 6.40 -4.69 31.89
N GLN A 289 5.98 -5.60 31.03
CA GLN A 289 4.86 -6.52 31.27
C GLN A 289 5.30 -7.86 31.89
N GLY A 290 6.57 -8.02 32.26
CA GLY A 290 7.13 -9.29 32.74
C GLY A 290 7.15 -10.41 31.69
N LYS A 291 7.06 -10.06 30.40
CA LYS A 291 7.04 -11.01 29.28
C LYS A 291 8.41 -11.09 28.62
N LYS A 292 8.76 -12.29 28.15
CA LYS A 292 9.92 -12.48 27.28
C LYS A 292 9.70 -11.78 25.94
N VAL A 293 10.74 -11.13 25.41
CA VAL A 293 10.72 -10.55 24.06
C VAL A 293 10.50 -11.69 23.04
N PRO A 294 9.44 -11.63 22.22
CA PRO A 294 9.12 -12.71 21.29
C PRO A 294 9.99 -12.64 20.03
N SER A 295 9.81 -13.57 19.09
CA SER A 295 10.55 -13.58 17.82
C SER A 295 10.25 -12.33 16.98
N GLU A 296 11.14 -11.93 16.06
CA GLU A 296 10.90 -10.78 15.19
C GLU A 296 9.58 -10.87 14.41
N THR A 297 9.13 -12.08 14.07
CA THR A 297 7.87 -12.26 13.33
C THR A 297 6.66 -12.01 14.22
N ASP A 298 6.71 -12.47 15.46
CA ASP A 298 5.62 -12.30 16.42
C ASP A 298 5.53 -10.85 16.94
N GLN A 299 6.64 -10.11 16.88
CA GLN A 299 6.69 -8.67 17.16
C GLN A 299 5.89 -7.84 16.13
N LEU A 300 5.63 -8.37 14.92
CA LEU A 300 4.88 -7.67 13.86
C LEU A 300 3.36 -7.62 14.11
N LEU A 301 2.90 -8.08 15.28
CA LEU A 301 1.51 -7.96 15.66
C LEU A 301 1.09 -6.48 15.69
N ILE A 302 0.07 -6.13 14.91
CA ILE A 302 -0.51 -4.79 14.92
C ILE A 302 -1.47 -4.71 16.11
N SER A 303 -1.10 -3.94 17.12
CA SER A 303 -1.91 -3.68 18.30
C SER A 303 -1.51 -2.35 18.94
N ARG A 304 -2.39 -1.77 19.75
CA ARG A 304 -2.09 -0.50 20.43
C ARG A 304 -0.82 -0.60 21.28
N ASP A 305 -0.60 -1.76 21.86
CA ASP A 305 0.48 -1.95 22.83
C ASP A 305 1.82 -2.21 22.12
N THR A 306 1.82 -2.51 20.82
CA THR A 306 3.02 -2.80 20.03
C THR A 306 3.47 -1.66 19.13
N GLY A 307 2.62 -0.67 18.84
CA GLY A 307 3.01 0.46 17.99
C GLY A 307 1.86 1.39 17.62
N PHE A 308 2.08 2.19 16.57
CA PHE A 308 1.13 3.16 16.02
C PHE A 308 1.30 3.32 14.50
N TRP A 309 0.26 3.81 13.82
CA TRP A 309 0.33 4.17 12.40
C TRP A 309 1.03 5.50 12.21
N ARG A 310 1.98 5.56 11.28
CA ARG A 310 2.70 6.78 10.92
C ARG A 310 2.05 7.39 9.68
N ASP A 311 1.04 8.22 9.91
CA ASP A 311 0.25 8.94 8.91
C ASP A 311 0.91 10.24 8.40
N PHE A 312 1.95 10.72 9.08
CA PHE A 312 2.69 11.95 8.72
C PHE A 312 3.97 11.70 7.88
N GLY A 313 4.20 10.48 7.39
CA GLY A 313 5.45 10.09 6.74
C GLY A 313 5.31 9.71 5.27
N PHE A 314 5.94 10.48 4.38
CA PHE A 314 5.96 10.23 2.91
C PHE A 314 7.27 9.61 2.41
N GLY A 315 8.05 9.02 3.30
CA GLY A 315 9.38 8.48 2.97
C GLY A 315 9.32 7.24 2.07
N MET A 316 8.34 6.37 2.30
CA MET A 316 8.15 5.14 1.54
C MET A 316 7.08 5.39 0.48
N THR A 317 7.39 5.07 -0.77
CA THR A 317 6.46 5.29 -1.89
C THR A 317 6.67 4.26 -2.98
N CYS A 318 5.58 3.93 -3.66
CA CYS A 318 5.57 3.15 -4.89
C CYS A 318 5.17 4.07 -6.05
N GLN A 319 6.08 4.25 -7.00
CA GLN A 319 5.92 5.19 -8.11
C GLN A 319 6.69 4.74 -9.34
N TYR A 320 6.21 5.16 -10.50
CA TYR A 320 6.88 4.96 -11.79
C TYR A 320 8.01 5.97 -11.99
N LYS A 321 8.93 5.68 -12.91
CA LYS A 321 10.16 6.46 -13.09
C LYS A 321 9.91 7.71 -13.94
#